data_AF-A0A643AS89-F1
#
_entry.id   AF-A0A643AS89-F1
#
_cell.length_a   1.000
_cell.length_b   1.000
_cell.length_c   1.000
_cell.angle_alpha   90.00
_cell.angle_beta   90.00
_cell.angle_gamma   90.00
#
_symmetry.space_group_name_H-M   'P 1'
#
loop_
_entity.id
_entity.type
_entity.pdbx_description
1 polymer ?
#
loop_
_entity_poly.entity_id
_entity_poly.type
_entity_poly.pdbx_seq_one_letter_code
_entity_poly.pdbx_strand_id
1 'polypeptide(L)'
;MAPPSNWPQVGRVEFRDYGLRYREDLDLVLKHINVTIDGGEKVGIVGRTGAGKSSLTLGLFRINESAEGEIIIDDVNIAKIGLHDLRFKITIIPQ
;
A
#
# COMPACT_ATOMS: atom_id res chain seq x y z
N MET A 1 8.92 12.82 -6.57
CA MET A 1 8.57 14.01 -5.76
C MET A 1 8.82 13.65 -4.31
N ALA A 2 9.40 14.56 -3.51
CA ALA A 2 9.51 14.35 -2.07
C ALA A 2 8.25 14.94 -1.40
N PRO A 3 7.58 14.20 -0.50
CA PRO A 3 6.47 14.76 0.26
C PRO A 3 6.99 15.82 1.25
N PRO A 4 6.11 16.65 1.84
CA PRO A 4 6.46 17.54 2.92
C PRO A 4 7.23 16.82 4.04
N SER A 5 8.16 17.50 4.71
CA SER A 5 9.02 16.87 5.74
C SER A 5 8.25 16.23 6.90
N ASN A 6 7.07 16.76 7.19
CA ASN A 6 6.15 16.32 8.23
C ASN A 6 5.19 15.21 7.76
N TRP A 7 5.24 14.78 6.50
CA TRP A 7 4.44 13.66 6.01
C TRP A 7 4.98 12.31 6.55
N PRO A 8 4.10 11.33 6.83
CA PRO A 8 2.64 11.47 6.94
C PRO A 8 2.23 12.19 8.24
N GLN A 9 1.13 12.96 8.20
CA GLN A 9 0.58 13.73 9.31
C GLN A 9 -0.56 13.01 10.05
N VAL A 10 -1.53 12.47 9.30
CA VAL A 10 -2.72 11.83 9.86
C VAL A 10 -2.57 10.31 9.79
N GLY A 11 -1.95 9.81 8.74
CA GLY A 11 -1.80 8.38 8.49
C GLY A 11 -3.06 7.76 7.89
N ARG A 12 -3.87 8.55 7.17
CA ARG A 12 -5.01 8.04 6.42
C ARG A 12 -4.52 7.31 5.18
N VAL A 13 -4.95 6.06 4.99
CA VAL A 13 -4.53 5.19 3.88
C VAL A 13 -5.74 4.84 3.02
N GLU A 14 -5.63 5.07 1.72
CA GLU A 14 -6.69 4.77 0.75
C GLU A 14 -6.15 3.88 -0.37
N PHE A 15 -6.86 2.79 -0.63
CA PHE A 15 -6.71 1.98 -1.82
C PHE A 15 -7.87 2.30 -2.76
N ARG A 16 -7.57 2.69 -4.00
CA ARG A 16 -8.56 3.05 -5.02
C ARG A 16 -8.37 2.14 -6.22
N ASP A 17 -9.34 1.24 -6.41
CA ASP A 17 -9.33 0.17 -7.41
C ASP A 17 -8.00 -0.59 -7.51
N TYR A 18 -7.38 -0.85 -6.36
CA TYR A 18 -6.01 -1.32 -6.32
C TYR A 18 -5.91 -2.79 -6.73
N GLY A 19 -4.92 -3.07 -7.60
CA GLY A 19 -4.58 -4.41 -8.05
C GLY A 19 -3.07 -4.66 -8.00
N LEU A 20 -2.69 -5.90 -7.71
CA LEU A 20 -1.30 -6.33 -7.63
C LEU A 20 -1.09 -7.64 -8.38
N ARG A 21 0.00 -7.75 -9.13
CA ARG A 21 0.53 -9.01 -9.67
C ARG A 21 2.03 -9.10 -9.40
N TYR A 22 2.55 -10.31 -9.29
CA TYR A 22 3.98 -10.52 -9.03
C TYR A 22 4.85 -10.36 -10.29
N ARG A 23 4.29 -10.67 -11.46
CA ARG A 23 4.93 -10.55 -12.76
C ARG A 23 3.88 -10.17 -13.80
N GLU A 24 4.29 -9.51 -14.88
CA GLU A 24 3.38 -9.02 -15.92
C GLU A 24 2.57 -10.14 -16.59
N ASP A 25 3.18 -11.31 -16.74
CA ASP A 25 2.62 -12.53 -17.36
C ASP A 25 1.72 -13.36 -16.43
N LEU A 26 1.58 -12.95 -15.17
CA LEU A 26 0.75 -13.64 -14.19
C LEU A 26 -0.57 -12.91 -13.94
N ASP A 27 -1.56 -13.69 -13.50
CA ASP A 27 -2.80 -13.17 -12.98
C ASP A 27 -2.58 -12.26 -11.76
N LEU A 28 -3.50 -11.30 -11.59
CA LEU A 28 -3.56 -10.47 -10.39
C LEU A 28 -3.85 -11.33 -9.15
N VAL A 29 -3.07 -11.12 -8.10
CA VAL A 29 -3.29 -11.72 -6.76
C VAL A 29 -4.25 -10.88 -5.91
N LEU A 30 -4.25 -9.56 -6.11
CA LEU A 30 -5.23 -8.62 -5.53
C LEU A 30 -5.98 -7.94 -6.67
N LYS A 31 -7.31 -7.84 -6.54
CA LYS A 31 -8.20 -7.28 -7.57
C LYS A 31 -9.24 -6.38 -6.90
N HIS A 32 -9.48 -5.20 -7.47
CA HIS A 32 -10.53 -4.26 -7.07
C HIS A 32 -10.55 -3.92 -5.56
N ILE A 33 -9.37 -3.73 -4.97
CA ILE A 33 -9.27 -3.37 -3.57
C ILE A 33 -9.65 -1.89 -3.40
N ASN A 34 -10.77 -1.66 -2.72
CA ASN A 34 -11.32 -0.34 -2.40
C ASN A 34 -11.54 -0.26 -0.90
N VAL A 35 -10.60 0.34 -0.18
CA VAL A 35 -10.66 0.46 1.28
C VAL A 35 -10.01 1.75 1.73
N THR A 36 -10.58 2.35 2.77
CA THR A 36 -10.06 3.52 3.46
C THR A 36 -9.82 3.15 4.92
N ILE A 37 -8.66 3.52 5.43
CA ILE A 37 -8.27 3.37 6.83
C ILE A 37 -7.98 4.78 7.34
N ASP A 38 -8.70 5.21 8.37
CA ASP A 38 -8.54 6.54 8.94
C ASP A 38 -7.33 6.62 9.89
N GLY A 39 -6.84 7.84 10.08
CA GLY A 39 -5.72 8.10 10.97
C GLY A 39 -6.00 7.66 12.41
N GLY A 40 -5.07 6.91 13.00
CA GLY A 40 -5.18 6.41 14.38
C GLY A 40 -6.02 5.12 14.53
N GLU A 41 -6.55 4.57 13.43
CA GLU A 41 -7.25 3.29 13.47
C GLU A 41 -6.31 2.10 13.67
N LYS A 42 -6.82 1.07 14.35
CA LYS A 42 -6.16 -0.23 14.51
C LYS A 42 -6.93 -1.27 13.70
N VAL A 43 -6.36 -1.69 12.57
CA VAL A 43 -7.02 -2.60 11.62
C VAL A 43 -6.36 -3.98 11.66
N GLY A 44 -7.17 -5.03 11.69
CA GLY A 44 -6.74 -6.41 11.52
C GLY A 44 -7.09 -6.94 10.13
N ILE A 45 -6.15 -7.61 9.47
CA ILE A 45 -6.38 -8.28 8.17
C ILE A 45 -6.40 -9.79 8.40
N VAL A 46 -7.55 -10.43 8.15
CA VAL A 46 -7.75 -11.87 8.34
C VAL A 46 -8.12 -12.57 7.05
N GLY A 47 -7.81 -13.87 6.95
CA GLY A 47 -8.12 -14.68 5.78
C GLY A 47 -7.29 -15.96 5.73
N ARG A 48 -7.72 -16.93 4.92
CA ARG A 48 -7.01 -18.21 4.73
C ARG A 48 -5.58 -18.02 4.21
N THR A 49 -4.75 -19.05 4.31
CA THR A 49 -3.46 -19.11 3.61
C THR A 49 -3.68 -18.89 2.11
N GLY A 50 -2.83 -18.07 1.49
CA GLY A 50 -2.96 -17.71 0.06
C GLY A 50 -3.97 -16.60 -0.25
N ALA A 51 -4.66 -16.01 0.73
CA ALA A 51 -5.66 -14.97 0.49
C ALA A 51 -5.11 -13.57 0.12
N GLY A 52 -3.81 -13.43 -0.17
CA GLY A 52 -3.22 -12.14 -0.58
C GLY A 52 -2.89 -11.16 0.56
N LYS A 53 -2.98 -11.57 1.83
CA LYS A 53 -2.68 -10.70 2.99
C LYS A 53 -1.25 -10.11 2.94
N SER A 54 -0.25 -10.97 2.74
CA SER A 54 1.15 -10.52 2.60
C SER A 54 1.35 -9.73 1.30
N SER A 55 0.60 -10.04 0.23
CA SER A 55 0.65 -9.28 -1.01
C SER A 55 0.20 -7.83 -0.81
N LEU A 56 -0.78 -7.59 0.07
CA LEU A 56 -1.25 -6.24 0.40
C LEU A 56 -0.17 -5.44 1.14
N THR A 57 0.52 -6.05 2.09
CA THR A 57 1.62 -5.38 2.82
C THR A 57 2.82 -5.09 1.92
N LEU A 58 3.16 -6.01 1.01
CA LEU A 58 4.22 -5.80 0.01
C LEU A 58 3.87 -4.67 -0.97
N GLY A 59 2.60 -4.56 -1.36
CA GLY A 59 2.08 -3.48 -2.20
C GLY A 59 2.17 -2.10 -1.52
N LEU A 60 1.78 -2.02 -0.25
CA LEU A 60 1.87 -0.79 0.55
C LEU A 60 3.32 -0.28 0.68
N PHE A 61 4.28 -1.19 0.83
CA PHE A 61 5.72 -0.85 0.89
C PHE A 61 6.35 -0.61 -0.49
N ARG A 62 5.56 -0.76 -1.56
CA ARG A 62 6.01 -0.75 -2.96
C ARG A 62 7.24 -1.65 -3.14
N ILE A 63 7.20 -2.83 -2.56
CA ILE A 63 8.14 -3.92 -2.90
C ILE A 63 7.73 -4.50 -4.24
N ASN A 64 6.41 -4.62 -4.45
CA ASN A 64 5.78 -4.83 -5.74
C ASN A 64 4.98 -3.57 -6.08
N GLU A 65 5.17 -3.05 -7.28
CA GLU A 65 4.41 -1.90 -7.76
C GLU A 65 2.95 -2.30 -8.05
N SER A 66 2.06 -1.31 -7.99
CA SER A 66 0.66 -1.47 -8.38
C SER A 66 0.58 -1.93 -9.84
N ALA A 67 -0.22 -2.95 -10.10
CA ALA A 67 -0.59 -3.30 -11.46
C ALA A 67 -1.76 -2.44 -11.95
N GLU A 68 -2.69 -2.12 -11.05
CA GLU A 68 -3.91 -1.37 -11.30
C GLU A 68 -4.22 -0.48 -10.09
N GLY A 69 -4.96 0.61 -10.35
CA GLY A 69 -5.35 1.57 -9.32
C GLY A 69 -4.18 2.27 -8.66
N GLU A 70 -4.42 2.77 -7.45
CA GLU A 70 -3.43 3.53 -6.68
C GLU A 70 -3.60 3.36 -5.17
N ILE A 71 -2.51 3.66 -4.46
CA ILE A 71 -2.51 3.82 -3.01
C ILE A 71 -2.19 5.28 -2.69
N ILE A 72 -2.98 5.86 -1.80
CA ILE A 72 -2.85 7.24 -1.34
C ILE A 72 -2.65 7.23 0.17
N ILE A 73 -1.69 8.03 0.64
CA ILE A 73 -1.47 8.27 2.07
C ILE A 73 -1.44 9.78 2.30
N ASP A 74 -2.34 10.26 3.15
CA ASP A 74 -2.57 11.69 3.41
C ASP A 74 -2.63 12.52 2.11
N ASP A 75 -3.56 12.16 1.22
CA ASP A 75 -3.82 12.80 -0.07
C ASP A 75 -2.68 12.75 -1.10
N VAL A 76 -1.58 12.04 -0.79
CA VAL A 76 -0.45 11.85 -1.71
C VAL A 76 -0.46 10.43 -2.29
N ASN A 77 -0.53 10.31 -3.60
CA ASN A 77 -0.29 9.04 -4.29
C ASN A 77 1.17 8.60 -4.08
N ILE A 78 1.36 7.43 -3.47
CA ILE A 78 2.67 6.95 -3.05
C ILE A 78 3.58 6.56 -4.22
N ALA A 79 3.05 6.28 -5.41
CA ALA A 79 3.84 6.00 -6.61
C ALA A 79 4.65 7.23 -7.07
N LYS A 80 4.22 8.44 -6.69
CA LYS A 80 4.93 9.70 -6.99
C LYS A 80 6.07 9.99 -6.01
N ILE A 81 6.14 9.26 -4.89
CA ILE A 81 7.16 9.42 -3.84
C ILE A 81 8.38 8.54 -4.14
N GLY A 82 9.58 9.01 -3.81
CA GLY A 82 10.79 8.18 -3.88
C GLY A 82 10.72 7.02 -2.88
N LEU A 83 11.17 5.82 -3.27
CA LEU A 83 11.08 4.64 -2.41
C LEU A 83 11.80 4.80 -1.07
N HIS A 84 12.92 5.53 -1.05
CA HIS A 84 13.65 5.83 0.18
C HIS A 84 12.80 6.67 1.14
N ASP A 85 12.24 7.78 0.66
CA ASP A 85 11.40 8.69 1.47
C ASP A 85 10.15 7.97 1.99
N LEU A 86 9.49 7.16 1.16
CA LEU A 86 8.34 6.36 1.55
C LEU A 86 8.69 5.37 2.66
N ARG A 87 9.73 4.54 2.44
CA ARG A 87 10.09 3.45 3.35
C ARG A 87 10.76 3.94 4.63
N PHE A 88 11.32 5.14 4.64
CA PHE A 88 11.81 5.77 5.87
C PHE A 88 10.68 6.24 6.79
N LYS A 89 9.49 6.50 6.24
CA LYS A 89 8.33 7.04 6.97
C LYS A 89 7.32 5.97 7.42
N ILE A 90 7.47 4.73 6.97
CA ILE A 90 6.56 3.61 7.28
C ILE A 90 7.38 2.42 7.77
N THR A 91 6.95 1.78 8.86
CA THR A 91 7.65 0.64 9.47
C THR A 91 6.91 -0.67 9.24
N ILE A 92 7.64 -1.73 8.89
CA ILE A 92 7.15 -3.11 8.81
C ILE A 92 8.02 -4.01 9.69
N ILE A 93 7.39 -4.96 10.36
CA ILE A 93 8.08 -6.05 11.04
C ILE A 93 8.02 -7.26 10.11
N PRO A 94 9.16 -7.75 9.58
CA PRO A 94 9.16 -8.93 8.74
C PRO A 94 8.71 -10.17 9.53
N GLN A 95 8.12 -11.13 8.82
CA GLN A 95 7.77 -12.45 9.35
C GLN A 95 9.01 -13.28 9.67
#